data_AF-A0AB38UKW0-F1
#
_entry.id   AF-A0AB38UKW0-F1
#
_cell.length_a   1.000
_cell.length_b   1.000
_cell.length_c   1.000
_cell.angle_alpha   90.00
_cell.angle_beta   90.00
_cell.angle_gamma   90.00
#
_symmetry.space_group_name_H-M   'P 1'
#
loop_
_entity.id
_entity.type
_entity.pdbx_description
1 polymer ?
#
loop_
_entity_poly.entity_id
_entity_poly.type
_entity_poly.pdbx_seq_one_letter_code
_entity_poly.pdbx_strand_id
1 'polypeptide(L)'
;MAEPFRVDPAALSEAVQRMAEFGRHTESMLAEIDSLVTRLHVTWTGQGAAAHAEAQRHWALGEAMMRQALAQLRTAGQGAHANYTGAMSTNTRMWS
;
A
#
# COMPACT_ATOMS: atom_id res chain seq x y z
N MET A 1 32.20 10.07 -5.45
CA MET A 1 31.76 8.73 -4.99
C MET A 1 30.27 8.83 -4.68
N ALA A 2 29.45 7.91 -5.17
CA ALA A 2 28.04 7.86 -4.78
C ALA A 2 27.93 7.31 -3.35
N GLU A 3 27.11 7.94 -2.51
CA GLU A 3 26.85 7.50 -1.15
C GLU A 3 26.20 6.10 -1.20
N PRO A 4 26.63 5.12 -0.38
CA PRO A 4 26.05 3.78 -0.42
C PRO A 4 24.56 3.86 -0.06
N PHE A 5 23.71 3.31 -0.92
CA PHE A 5 22.28 3.21 -0.69
C PHE A 5 22.01 2.53 0.65
N ARG A 6 21.44 3.28 1.60
CA ARG A 6 21.04 2.81 2.92
C ARG A 6 19.54 3.02 3.08
N VAL A 7 18.84 1.94 3.40
CA VAL A 7 17.42 1.98 3.77
C VAL A 7 17.33 1.74 5.25
N ASP A 8 16.77 2.70 5.98
CA ASP A 8 16.38 2.51 7.38
C ASP A 8 15.11 1.61 7.40
N PRO A 9 15.19 0.39 7.97
CA PRO A 9 14.05 -0.51 7.99
C PRO A 9 12.87 0.02 8.82
N ALA A 10 13.12 0.83 9.86
CA ALA A 10 12.06 1.44 10.66
C ALA A 10 11.32 2.50 9.84
N ALA A 11 12.05 3.39 9.16
CA ALA A 11 11.46 4.38 8.26
C ALA A 11 10.69 3.73 7.10
N LEU A 12 11.21 2.64 6.52
CA LEU A 12 10.50 1.88 5.50
C LEU A 12 9.19 1.28 6.03
N SER A 13 9.21 0.69 7.22
CA SER A 13 8.01 0.13 7.85
C SER A 13 6.95 1.20 8.11
N GLU A 14 7.36 2.37 8.61
CA GLU A 14 6.47 3.50 8.86
C GLU A 14 5.85 4.03 7.55
N ALA A 15 6.65 4.17 6.49
CA ALA A 15 6.17 4.59 5.18
C ALA A 15 5.15 3.58 4.60
N VAL A 16 5.43 2.28 4.69
CA VAL A 16 4.51 1.21 4.26
C VAL A 16 3.20 1.26 5.06
N GLN A 17 3.26 1.53 6.37
CA GLN A 17 2.07 1.67 7.20
C GLN A 17 1.23 2.88 6.78
N ARG A 18 1.84 4.05 6.59
CA ARG A 18 1.15 5.26 6.13
C ARG A 18 0.48 5.06 4.77
N MET A 19 1.16 4.42 3.82
CA MET A 19 0.57 4.11 2.53
C MET A 19 -0.60 3.12 2.64
N ALA A 20 -0.53 2.15 3.54
CA ALA A 20 -1.64 1.23 3.79
C ALA A 20 -2.85 1.93 4.43
N GLU A 21 -2.61 2.88 5.34
CA GLU A 21 -3.67 3.73 5.93
C GLU A 21 -4.34 4.60 4.88
N PHE A 22 -3.54 5.27 4.04
CA PHE A 22 -4.04 6.05 2.92
C PHE A 22 -4.91 5.20 1.98
N GLY A 23 -4.45 3.98 1.63
CA GLY A 23 -5.23 3.06 0.81
C GLY A 23 -6.59 2.72 1.39
N ARG A 24 -6.65 2.36 2.69
CA ARG A 24 -7.93 2.10 3.37
C ARG A 24 -8.85 3.32 3.38
N HIS A 25 -8.29 4.52 3.52
CA HIS A 25 -9.08 5.75 3.47
C HIS A 25 -9.70 5.98 2.09
N THR A 26 -8.91 5.81 1.02
CA THR A 26 -9.42 5.90 -0.37
C THR A 26 -10.48 4.83 -0.66
N GLU A 27 -10.27 3.59 -0.24
CA GLU A 27 -11.25 2.49 -0.34
C GLU A 27 -12.58 2.87 0.31
N SER A 28 -12.54 3.43 1.53
CA SER A 28 -13.73 3.87 2.26
C SER A 28 -14.48 4.97 1.51
N MET A 29 -13.77 5.96 0.94
CA MET A 29 -14.40 7.04 0.17
C MET A 29 -15.07 6.51 -1.10
N LEU A 30 -14.42 5.59 -1.82
CA LEU A 30 -14.99 4.99 -3.03
C LEU A 30 -16.23 4.15 -2.71
N ALA A 31 -16.20 3.39 -1.62
CA ALA A 31 -17.37 2.64 -1.15
C ALA A 31 -18.53 3.55 -0.74
N GLU A 32 -18.24 4.72 -0.15
CA GLU A 32 -19.25 5.72 0.18
C GLU A 32 -19.88 6.31 -1.09
N ILE A 33 -19.07 6.65 -2.10
CA ILE A 33 -19.53 7.12 -3.41
C ILE A 33 -20.44 6.07 -4.06
N ASP A 34 -20.01 4.80 -4.08
CA ASP A 34 -20.78 3.70 -4.66
C ASP A 34 -22.13 3.49 -3.94
N SER A 35 -22.14 3.61 -2.61
CA SER A 35 -23.34 3.56 -1.79
C SER A 35 -24.28 4.75 -2.04
N LEU A 36 -23.74 5.97 -2.18
CA LEU A 36 -24.54 7.16 -2.52
C LEU A 36 -25.17 7.03 -3.89
N VAL A 37 -24.37 6.63 -4.88
CA VAL A 37 -24.81 6.33 -6.25
C VAL A 37 -25.92 5.29 -6.24
N THR A 38 -25.72 4.18 -5.54
CA THR A 38 -26.70 3.08 -5.46
C THR A 38 -27.99 3.53 -4.79
N ARG A 39 -27.91 4.33 -3.72
CA ARG A 39 -29.08 4.86 -3.01
C ARG A 39 -29.87 5.89 -3.82
N LEU A 40 -29.20 6.65 -4.69
CA LEU A 40 -29.83 7.62 -5.58
C LEU A 40 -30.49 6.98 -6.82
N HIS A 41 -30.51 5.65 -6.93
CA HIS A 41 -31.07 4.96 -8.09
C HIS A 41 -32.58 5.19 -8.27
N VAL A 42 -32.92 6.09 -9.18
CA VAL A 42 -34.19 6.07 -9.94
C VAL A 42 -33.98 6.17 -11.46
N THR A 43 -32.88 6.74 -12.00
CA THR A 43 -32.76 6.99 -13.46
C THR A 43 -31.34 6.99 -14.07
N TRP A 44 -30.27 6.67 -13.33
CA TRP A 44 -28.91 6.85 -13.87
C TRP A 44 -28.52 5.77 -14.90
N THR A 45 -28.68 6.12 -16.18
CA THR A 45 -28.27 5.34 -17.35
C THR A 45 -27.50 6.24 -18.33
N GLY A 46 -26.88 5.67 -19.36
CA GLY A 46 -26.14 6.44 -20.37
C GLY A 46 -24.66 6.62 -20.05
N GLN A 47 -24.01 7.58 -20.72
CA GLN A 47 -22.54 7.73 -20.74
C GLN A 47 -21.92 7.97 -19.36
N GLY A 48 -22.59 8.73 -18.49
CA GLY A 48 -22.12 8.99 -17.12
C GLY A 48 -22.06 7.72 -16.25
N ALA A 49 -23.07 6.86 -16.37
CA ALA A 49 -23.12 5.59 -15.64
C ALA A 49 -22.02 4.62 -16.14
N ALA A 50 -21.78 4.59 -17.46
CA ALA A 50 -20.70 3.80 -18.06
C ALA A 50 -19.31 4.29 -17.60
N ALA A 51 -19.08 5.61 -17.59
CA ALA A 51 -17.82 6.20 -17.14
C ALA A 51 -17.56 5.94 -15.65
N HIS A 52 -18.59 6.01 -14.80
CA HIS A 52 -18.46 5.65 -13.39
C HIS A 52 -18.11 4.17 -13.21
N ALA A 53 -18.80 3.26 -13.91
CA ALA A 53 -18.50 1.83 -13.84
C ALA A 53 -17.07 1.51 -14.31
N GLU A 54 -16.56 2.23 -15.32
CA GLU A 54 -15.19 2.10 -15.77
C GLU A 54 -14.19 2.65 -14.74
N ALA A 55 -14.45 3.83 -14.18
CA ALA A 55 -13.64 4.39 -13.11
C ALA A 55 -13.56 3.41 -11.93
N GLN A 56 -14.70 2.87 -11.48
CA GLN A 56 -14.76 1.91 -10.38
C GLN A 56 -13.92 0.66 -10.64
N ARG A 57 -13.94 0.12 -11.87
CA ARG A 57 -13.07 -0.99 -12.26
C ARG A 57 -11.59 -0.63 -12.21
N HIS A 58 -11.22 0.55 -12.70
CA HIS A 58 -9.83 1.02 -12.65
C HIS A 58 -9.35 1.21 -11.21
N TRP A 59 -10.20 1.77 -10.34
CA TRP A 59 -9.89 1.93 -8.92
C TRP A 59 -9.69 0.58 -8.23
N ALA A 60 -10.62 -0.37 -8.41
CA ALA A 60 -10.51 -1.70 -7.82
C ALA A 60 -9.24 -2.44 -8.25
N LEU A 61 -8.85 -2.31 -9.53
CA LEU A 61 -7.59 -2.86 -10.02
C LEU A 61 -6.38 -2.19 -9.37
N GLY A 62 -6.35 -0.85 -9.35
CA GLY A 62 -5.24 -0.08 -8.77
C GLY A 62 -5.07 -0.33 -7.27
N GLU A 63 -6.16 -0.46 -6.53
CA GLU A 63 -6.20 -0.82 -5.12
C GLU A 63 -5.57 -2.20 -4.86
N ALA A 64 -5.98 -3.20 -5.65
CA ALA A 64 -5.40 -4.54 -5.57
C ALA A 64 -3.89 -4.53 -5.84
N MET A 65 -3.45 -3.78 -6.86
CA MET A 65 -2.03 -3.60 -7.18
C MET A 65 -1.28 -2.93 -6.02
N MET A 66 -1.83 -1.86 -5.43
CA MET A 66 -1.22 -1.14 -4.32
C MET A 66 -1.09 -2.03 -3.08
N ARG A 67 -2.13 -2.79 -2.73
CA ARG A 67 -2.07 -3.74 -1.61
C ARG A 67 -1.00 -4.80 -1.81
N GLN A 68 -0.90 -5.35 -3.02
CA GLN A 68 0.12 -6.35 -3.33
C GLN A 68 1.53 -5.74 -3.22
N ALA A 69 1.76 -4.55 -3.78
CA ALA A 69 3.05 -3.87 -3.71
C ALA A 69 3.45 -3.57 -2.26
N LEU A 70 2.52 -3.09 -1.44
CA LEU A 70 2.77 -2.81 -0.02
C LEU A 70 3.07 -4.08 0.79
N ALA A 71 2.42 -5.21 0.47
CA ALA A 71 2.75 -6.49 1.08
C ALA A 71 4.18 -6.92 0.73
N GLN A 72 4.58 -6.79 -0.54
CA GLN A 72 5.94 -7.11 -0.99
C GLN A 72 7.00 -6.22 -0.32
N LEU A 73 6.75 -4.91 -0.23
CA LEU A 73 7.65 -3.96 0.45
C LEU A 73 7.82 -4.30 1.94
N ARG A 74 6.73 -4.70 2.61
CA ARG A 74 6.76 -5.11 4.01
C ARG A 74 7.63 -6.34 4.22
N THR A 75 7.44 -7.37 3.40
CA THR A 75 8.23 -8.61 3.46
C THR A 75 9.70 -8.33 3.19
N ALA A 76 10.01 -7.53 2.17
CA ALA A 76 11.39 -7.15 1.85
C ALA A 76 12.04 -6.36 2.99
N GLY A 77 11.31 -5.40 3.58
CA GLY A 77 11.79 -4.62 4.73
C GLY A 77 12.05 -5.46 5.97
N GLN A 78 11.15 -6.40 6.30
CA GLN A 78 11.33 -7.33 7.41
C GLN A 78 12.54 -8.26 7.21
N GLY A 79 12.69 -8.80 6.00
CA GLY A 79 13.84 -9.63 5.64
C GLY A 79 15.17 -8.88 5.76
N ALA A 80 15.23 -7.64 5.24
CA ALA A 80 16.40 -6.78 5.36
C ALA A 80 16.73 -6.49 6.84
N HIS A 81 15.73 -6.10 7.64
CA HIS A 81 15.93 -5.82 9.06
C HIS A 81 16.47 -7.04 9.82
N ALA A 82 15.86 -8.21 9.64
CA ALA A 82 16.29 -9.44 10.30
C ALA A 82 17.74 -9.81 9.93
N ASN A 83 18.09 -9.70 8.65
CA ASN A 83 19.45 -10.00 8.17
C ASN A 83 20.49 -9.04 8.77
N TYR A 84 20.22 -7.73 8.78
CA TYR A 84 21.14 -6.74 9.34
C TYR A 84 21.31 -6.90 10.85
N THR A 85 20.21 -7.04 11.59
CA THR A 85 20.25 -7.22 13.06
C THR A 85 20.93 -8.54 13.45
N GLY A 86 20.66 -9.62 12.70
CA GLY A 86 21.31 -10.92 12.91
C GLY A 86 22.82 -10.89 12.65
N ALA A 87 23.25 -10.24 11.57
CA ALA A 87 24.67 -10.05 11.27
C ALA A 87 25.36 -9.21 12.34
N MET A 88 24.74 -8.12 12.79
CA MET A 88 25.26 -7.28 13.87
C MET A 88 25.40 -8.06 15.18
N SER A 89 24.36 -8.76 15.63
CA SER A 89 24.39 -9.58 16.85
C SER A 89 25.46 -10.68 16.81
N THR A 90 25.61 -11.33 15.67
CA THR A 90 26.63 -12.38 15.47
C THR A 90 28.04 -11.78 15.55
N ASN A 91 28.25 -10.63 14.89
CA ASN A 91 29.53 -9.95 14.96
C ASN A 91 29.81 -9.48 16.39
N THR A 92 28.86 -8.86 17.10
CA THR A 92 29.10 -8.44 18.50
C THR A 92 29.49 -9.61 19.40
N ARG A 93 28.87 -10.79 19.24
CA ARG A 93 29.23 -12.02 20.00
C ARG A 93 30.61 -12.60 19.68
N MET A 94 31.15 -12.36 18.49
CA MET A 94 32.48 -12.84 18.11
C MET A 94 33.61 -12.02 18.74
N TRP A 95 33.32 -10.79 19.16
CA TRP A 95 34.33 -9.82 19.63
C TRP A 95 34.11 -9.39 21.10
N SER A 96 33.21 -10.08 21.81
CA SER A 96 33.01 -10.01 23.26
C SER A 96 33.63 -11.22 23.94
#